data_AF-A0A2N0H453-F1
#
_entry.id   AF-A0A2N0H453-F1
#
_cell.length_a   1.000
_cell.length_b   1.000
_cell.length_c   1.000
_cell.angle_alpha   90.00
_cell.angle_beta   90.00
_cell.angle_gamma   90.00
#
_symmetry.space_group_name_H-M   'P 1'
#
loop_
_entity.id
_entity.type
_entity.pdbx_description
1 polymer ?
#
loop_
_entity_poly.entity_id
_entity_poly.type
_entity_poly.pdbx_seq_one_letter_code
_entity_poly.pdbx_strand_id
1 'polypeptide(L)'
;MSETVLITVRLPQGLADAAQTAATAKQVSRSNLLRIALEHFLGTVSGSSEQERRRQFSAEYLFLVADLIVQRQYPDAHDALITEAEARMEAVCAAS
;
A
#
# COMPACT_ATOMS: atom_id res chain seq x y z
N MET A 1 -19.98 -23.93 -7.99
CA MET A 1 -19.83 -23.82 -6.52
C MET A 1 -18.40 -24.20 -6.21
N SER A 2 -17.63 -23.33 -5.55
CA SER A 2 -16.22 -23.60 -5.22
C SER A 2 -16.17 -24.73 -4.19
N GLU A 3 -15.31 -25.73 -4.42
CA GLU A 3 -15.06 -26.77 -3.41
C GLU A 3 -14.47 -26.14 -2.14
N THR A 4 -15.00 -26.50 -0.97
CA THR A 4 -14.53 -25.99 0.32
C THR A 4 -13.97 -27.13 1.16
N VAL A 5 -12.75 -26.95 1.68
CA VAL A 5 -12.10 -27.88 2.62
C VAL A 5 -12.16 -27.32 4.03
N LEU A 6 -12.46 -28.16 5.03
CA LEU A 6 -12.47 -27.76 6.43
C LEU A 6 -11.04 -27.75 6.99
N ILE A 7 -10.60 -26.59 7.48
CA ILE A 7 -9.29 -26.40 8.11
C ILE A 7 -9.51 -25.99 9.56
N THR A 8 -8.93 -26.73 10.50
CA THR A 8 -8.96 -26.40 11.93
C THR A 8 -7.64 -25.72 12.33
N VAL A 9 -7.74 -24.52 12.91
CA VAL A 9 -6.58 -23.74 13.38
C VAL A 9 -6.77 -23.34 14.83
N ARG A 10 -5.67 -23.22 15.59
CA ARG A 10 -5.68 -22.63 16.93
C ARG A 10 -5.27 -21.16 16.82
N LEU A 11 -6.10 -20.27 17.36
CA LEU A 11 -5.84 -18.82 17.38
C LEU A 11 -5.74 -18.34 18.83
N PRO A 12 -4.88 -17.35 19.12
CA PRO A 12 -4.93 -16.65 20.41
C PRO A 12 -6.32 -16.08 20.67
N GLN A 13 -6.77 -16.10 21.93
CA GLN A 13 -8.13 -15.70 22.31
C GLN A 13 -8.47 -14.27 21.84
N GLY A 14 -7.59 -13.30 22.09
CA GLY A 14 -7.83 -11.92 21.66
C GLY A 14 -7.99 -11.75 20.15
N LEU A 15 -7.32 -12.58 19.34
CA LEU A 15 -7.48 -12.57 17.89
C LEU A 15 -8.82 -13.18 17.47
N ALA A 16 -9.25 -14.26 18.14
CA ALA A 16 -10.55 -14.88 17.89
C ALA A 16 -11.72 -13.92 18.22
N ASP A 17 -11.60 -13.17 19.33
CA ASP A 17 -12.60 -12.19 19.77
C ASP A 17 -12.65 -10.98 18.82
N ALA A 18 -11.49 -10.48 18.39
CA ALA A 18 -11.39 -9.41 17.39
C ALA A 18 -11.99 -9.84 16.05
N ALA A 19 -11.69 -11.05 15.59
CA ALA A 19 -12.24 -11.60 14.35
C ALA A 19 -13.77 -11.76 14.44
N GLN A 20 -14.29 -12.20 15.58
CA GLN A 20 -15.74 -12.30 15.80
C GLN A 20 -16.41 -10.92 15.80
N THR A 21 -15.81 -9.94 16.46
CA THR A 21 -16.31 -8.57 16.50
C THR A 21 -16.36 -7.97 15.10
N ALA A 22 -15.28 -8.13 14.32
CA ALA A 22 -15.21 -7.64 12.94
C ALA A 22 -16.22 -8.33 12.02
N ALA A 23 -16.47 -9.63 12.22
CA ALA A 23 -17.43 -10.39 11.44
C ALA A 23 -18.86 -9.90 11.69
N THR A 24 -19.21 -9.66 12.95
CA THR A 24 -20.50 -9.09 13.35
C THR A 24 -20.68 -7.68 12.76
N ALA A 25 -19.66 -6.81 12.88
CA ALA A 25 -19.71 -5.45 12.35
C ALA A 25 -19.92 -5.40 10.83
N LYS A 26 -19.34 -6.36 10.10
CA LYS A 26 -19.49 -6.48 8.64
C LYS A 26 -20.68 -7.36 8.20
N GLN A 27 -21.48 -7.86 9.14
CA GLN A 27 -22.61 -8.77 8.88
C GLN A 27 -22.23 -10.00 8.02
N VAL A 28 -21.03 -10.55 8.24
CA VAL A 28 -20.55 -11.75 7.55
C VAL A 28 -20.27 -12.87 8.56
N SER A 29 -20.24 -14.12 8.08
CA SER A 29 -19.80 -15.22 8.93
C SER A 29 -18.32 -15.09 9.25
N ARG A 30 -17.92 -15.54 10.44
CA ARG A 30 -16.51 -15.58 10.87
C ARG A 30 -15.63 -16.34 9.88
N SER A 31 -16.11 -17.44 9.32
CA SER A 31 -15.40 -18.20 8.29
C SER A 31 -15.22 -17.41 6.98
N ASN A 32 -16.20 -16.58 6.60
CA ASN A 32 -16.06 -15.72 5.43
C ASN A 32 -15.05 -14.61 5.66
N LEU A 33 -15.06 -14.00 6.85
CA LEU A 33 -14.07 -13.00 7.23
C LEU A 33 -12.64 -13.59 7.20
N LEU A 34 -12.45 -14.78 7.76
CA LEU A 34 -11.15 -15.46 7.74
C LEU A 34 -10.70 -15.81 6.31
N ARG A 35 -11.63 -16.21 5.43
CA ARG A 35 -11.32 -16.45 4.02
C ARG A 35 -10.85 -15.16 3.32
N ILE A 36 -11.58 -14.06 3.48
CA ILE A 36 -11.21 -12.75 2.93
C ILE A 36 -9.83 -12.32 3.44
N ALA A 37 -9.58 -12.48 4.75
CA ALA A 37 -8.29 -12.15 5.34
C ALA A 37 -7.14 -13.01 4.76
N LEU A 38 -7.36 -14.31 4.58
CA LEU A 38 -6.39 -15.22 3.97
C LEU A 38 -6.17 -14.92 2.48
N GLU A 39 -7.22 -14.65 1.71
CA GLU A 39 -7.12 -14.24 0.30
C GLU A 39 -6.34 -12.94 0.16
N HIS A 40 -6.62 -11.95 1.04
CA HIS A 40 -5.87 -10.70 1.06
C HIS A 40 -4.41 -10.92 1.44
N PHE A 41 -4.13 -11.70 2.47
CA PHE A 41 -2.77 -12.03 2.89
C PHE A 41 -2.00 -12.79 1.81
N LEU A 42 -2.61 -13.78 1.16
CA LEU A 42 -1.98 -14.51 0.07
C LEU A 42 -1.82 -13.64 -1.17
N GLY A 43 -2.76 -12.73 -1.43
CA GLY A 43 -2.65 -11.74 -2.50
C GLY A 43 -1.51 -10.75 -2.26
N THR A 44 -1.31 -10.29 -1.02
CA THR A 44 -0.15 -9.46 -0.68
C THR A 44 1.14 -10.27 -0.76
N VAL A 45 1.21 -11.48 -0.21
CA VAL A 45 2.40 -12.35 -0.31
C VAL A 45 2.75 -12.65 -1.78
N SER A 46 1.76 -12.84 -2.64
CA SER A 46 1.95 -13.17 -4.07
C SER A 46 2.21 -11.93 -4.95
N GLY A 47 1.72 -10.75 -4.57
CA GLY A 47 1.77 -9.53 -5.38
C GLY A 47 2.69 -8.41 -4.87
N SER A 48 3.13 -8.42 -3.61
CA SER A 48 3.77 -7.24 -3.00
C SER A 48 5.30 -7.21 -2.99
N SER A 49 6.01 -8.29 -3.31
CA SER A 49 7.46 -8.28 -3.03
C SER A 49 8.33 -7.80 -4.19
N GLU A 50 8.16 -8.25 -5.44
CA GLU A 50 9.07 -7.86 -6.53
C GLU A 50 8.49 -6.86 -7.53
N GLN A 51 7.28 -7.07 -8.04
CA GLN A 51 6.76 -6.22 -9.10
C GLN A 51 6.43 -4.81 -8.60
N GLU A 52 5.86 -4.70 -7.41
CA GLU A 52 5.60 -3.40 -6.79
C GLU A 52 6.90 -2.71 -6.38
N ARG A 53 7.87 -3.46 -5.85
CA ARG A 53 9.22 -2.94 -5.58
C ARG A 53 9.92 -2.46 -6.86
N ARG A 54 9.77 -3.18 -7.97
CA ARG A 54 10.30 -2.77 -9.29
C ARG A 54 9.58 -1.54 -9.83
N ARG A 55 8.27 -1.40 -9.59
CA ARG A 55 7.51 -0.21 -9.97
C ARG A 55 7.96 1.01 -9.18
N GLN A 56 8.06 0.89 -7.86
CA GLN A 56 8.60 1.93 -6.98
C GLN A 56 10.03 2.29 -7.38
N PHE A 57 10.90 1.30 -7.57
CA PHE A 57 12.26 1.53 -8.04
C PHE A 57 12.32 2.22 -9.40
N SER A 58 11.50 1.81 -10.36
CA SER A 58 11.44 2.43 -11.69
C SER A 58 10.94 3.87 -11.61
N ALA A 59 9.97 4.15 -10.73
CA ALA A 59 9.48 5.50 -10.50
C ALA A 59 10.56 6.39 -9.90
N GLU A 60 11.23 5.95 -8.83
CA GLU A 60 12.35 6.68 -8.21
C GLU A 60 13.49 6.91 -9.21
N TYR A 61 13.84 5.91 -10.01
CA TYR A 61 14.86 6.04 -11.05
C TYR A 61 14.48 7.13 -12.08
N LEU A 62 13.21 7.17 -12.52
CA LEU A 62 12.75 8.20 -13.45
C LEU A 62 12.79 9.60 -12.83
N PHE A 63 12.41 9.75 -11.55
CA PHE A 63 12.52 11.03 -10.86
C PHE A 63 13.97 11.50 -10.77
N LEU A 64 14.90 10.63 -10.38
CA LEU A 64 16.33 10.95 -10.31
C LEU A 64 16.92 11.33 -11.67
N VAL A 65 16.54 10.62 -12.73
CA VAL A 65 16.99 10.95 -14.09
C VAL A 65 16.47 12.33 -14.52
N ALA A 66 15.20 12.62 -14.27
CA ALA A 66 14.61 13.92 -14.59
C ALA A 66 15.30 15.05 -13.83
N ASP A 67 15.49 14.89 -12.52
CA ASP A 67 16.18 15.85 -11.66
C ASP A 67 17.59 16.16 -12.19
N LEU A 68 18.38 15.10 -12.46
CA LEU A 68 19.75 15.24 -12.97
C LEU A 68 19.81 15.92 -14.34
N ILE A 69 18.87 15.63 -15.24
CA ILE A 69 18.80 16.24 -16.57
C ILE A 69 18.46 17.73 -16.43
N VAL A 70 17.43 18.07 -15.65
CA VAL A 70 16.98 19.45 -15.47
C VAL A 70 18.08 20.27 -14.79
N GLN A 71 18.70 19.75 -13.72
CA GLN A 71 19.80 20.43 -13.04
C GLN A 71 20.99 20.74 -13.97
N ARG A 72 21.34 19.82 -14.87
CA ARG A 72 22.50 19.98 -15.75
C ARG A 72 22.23 20.83 -16.99
N GLN A 73 21.05 20.71 -17.58
CA GLN A 73 20.73 21.35 -18.86
C GLN A 73 19.94 22.65 -18.68
N TYR A 74 19.23 22.79 -17.56
CA TYR A 74 18.31 23.89 -17.28
C TYR A 74 18.36 24.32 -15.79
N PRO A 75 19.52 24.77 -15.28
CA PRO A 75 19.70 25.06 -13.85
C PRO A 75 18.72 26.11 -13.32
N ASP A 76 18.45 27.17 -14.08
CA ASP A 76 17.50 28.22 -13.65
C ASP A 76 16.05 27.67 -13.51
N ALA A 77 15.68 26.70 -14.36
CA ALA A 77 14.39 26.04 -14.28
C ALA A 77 14.34 25.01 -13.13
N HIS A 78 15.48 24.39 -12.81
CA HIS A 78 15.61 23.47 -11.67
C HIS A 78 15.26 24.19 -10.37
N ASP A 79 15.92 25.32 -10.10
CA ASP A 79 15.71 26.09 -8.87
C ASP A 79 14.26 26.58 -8.72
N ALA A 80 13.66 27.03 -9.83
CA ALA A 80 12.26 27.44 -9.86
C ALA A 80 11.29 26.28 -9.59
N LEU A 81 11.57 25.09 -10.12
CA LEU A 81 10.74 23.90 -9.91
C LEU A 81 10.84 23.37 -8.47
N ILE A 82 12.03 23.39 -7.87
CA ILE A 82 12.22 23.01 -6.47
C ILE A 82 11.46 23.96 -5.55
N THR A 83 11.60 25.27 -5.76
CA THR A 83 10.92 26.30 -4.95
C THR A 83 9.39 26.15 -5.02
N GLU A 84 8.84 25.93 -6.22
CA GLU A 84 7.40 25.71 -6.40
C GLU A 84 6.93 24.39 -5.75
N ALA A 85 7.75 23.33 -5.81
CA ALA A 85 7.43 22.06 -5.17
C ALA A 85 7.36 22.20 -3.63
N GLU A 86 8.30 22.93 -3.04
CA GLU A 86 8.29 23.25 -1.60
C GLU A 86 7.03 24.03 -1.21
N ALA A 87 6.68 25.09 -1.95
CA ALA A 87 5.49 25.90 -1.69
C ALA A 87 4.19 25.06 -1.75
N ARG A 88 4.09 24.12 -2.70
CA ARG A 88 2.95 23.20 -2.80
C ARG A 88 2.89 22.23 -1.64
N MET A 89 4.04 21.71 -1.20
CA MET A 89 4.11 20.81 -0.05
C MET A 89 3.66 21.52 1.22
N GLU A 90 4.15 22.74 1.47
CA GLU A 90 3.74 23.57 2.60
C GLU A 90 2.23 23.83 2.59
N ALA A 91 1.65 24.14 1.42
CA ALA A 91 0.20 24.34 1.29
C ALA A 91 -0.62 23.08 1.62
N VAL A 92 -0.14 21.90 1.23
CA VAL A 92 -0.80 20.61 1.57
C VAL A 92 -0.69 20.32 3.07
N CYS A 93 0.48 20.52 3.66
CA CYS A 93 0.69 20.31 5.10
C CYS A 93 -0.12 21.30 5.96
N ALA A 94 -0.26 22.55 5.53
CA ALA A 94 -1.05 23.57 6.24
C ALA A 94 -2.57 23.33 6.15
N ALA A 95 -3.03 22.57 5.15
CA ALA A 95 -4.44 22.21 4.95
C ALA A 95 -4.85 20.89 5.63
N SER A 96 -3.89 20.18 6.25
CA SER A 96 -4.08 18.89 6.95
C SER A 96 -4.18 19.08 8.46
#